data_AF-R4XAM3-F1
#
_entry.id   AF-R4XAM3-F1
#
_cell.length_a   1.000
_cell.length_b   1.000
_cell.length_c   1.000
_cell.angle_alpha   90.00
_cell.angle_beta   90.00
_cell.angle_gamma   90.00
#
_symmetry.space_group_name_H-M   'P 1'
#
loop_
_entity.id
_entity.type
_entity.pdbx_description
1 polymer ?
#
loop_
_entity_poly.entity_id
_entity_poly.type
_entity_poly.pdbx_seq_one_letter_code
_entity_poly.pdbx_strand_id
1 'polypeptide(L)'
;MSGRISSSGKQQRPQSSNSNGLPHELTGLAEQYTRLFGMTSSSSLALGTANSLYGSLMDNDTKPSPDLYIAKLRQLGSSLALASTTVQNSVKLREEIDTQLRALMEANTSALNKDKQTLAEILEKQEKVKADTGNADQIMSDLQQPGRSTTPEMEPPVAEAITPLTGPEDSDMPVDPFKLEQEPAEQLQGPALQDPVAKLQMELHPSITELLARQSNGTTGGTQSQAQDEEIYIP
;
A
#
# COMPACT_ATOMS: atom_id res chain seq x y z
N MET A 1 -33.79 33.08 35.73
CA MET A 1 -32.99 33.21 34.48
C MET A 1 -32.38 31.84 34.19
N SER A 2 -32.86 31.20 33.14
CA SER A 2 -32.48 29.83 32.76
C SER A 2 -31.19 29.85 31.94
N GLY A 3 -30.13 29.19 32.43
CA GLY A 3 -28.92 28.93 31.67
C GLY A 3 -28.96 27.53 31.07
N ARG A 4 -29.12 27.43 29.75
CA ARG A 4 -28.98 26.17 29.00
C ARG A 4 -27.50 25.93 28.71
N ILE A 5 -26.94 24.83 29.22
CA ILE A 5 -25.61 24.35 28.86
C ILE A 5 -25.81 23.33 27.74
N SER A 6 -25.57 23.75 26.49
CA SER A 6 -25.56 22.86 25.32
C SER A 6 -24.15 22.32 25.11
N SER A 7 -23.86 21.13 25.63
CA SER A 7 -22.63 20.38 25.32
C SER A 7 -22.88 19.44 24.13
N SER A 8 -22.69 19.94 22.91
CA SER A 8 -22.65 19.12 21.70
C SER A 8 -21.20 18.84 21.30
N GLY A 9 -20.52 18.00 22.08
CA GLY A 9 -19.24 17.42 21.71
C GLY A 9 -19.44 16.30 20.69
N LYS A 10 -19.41 16.64 19.39
CA LYS A 10 -19.29 15.64 18.33
C LYS A 10 -17.89 15.03 18.39
N GLN A 11 -17.74 13.94 19.15
CA GLN A 11 -16.61 13.03 18.95
C GLN A 11 -16.80 12.34 17.60
N GLN A 12 -16.17 12.89 16.56
CA GLN A 12 -15.91 12.16 15.33
C GLN A 12 -14.80 11.13 15.62
N ARG A 13 -15.21 9.93 16.04
CA ARG A 13 -14.39 8.73 15.84
C ARG A 13 -14.12 8.61 14.33
N PRO A 14 -12.87 8.41 13.88
CA PRO A 14 -12.62 8.01 12.50
C PRO A 14 -13.22 6.61 12.34
N GLN A 15 -14.38 6.53 11.71
CA GLN A 15 -14.95 5.27 11.29
C GLN A 15 -14.17 4.81 10.07
N SER A 16 -13.39 3.75 10.27
CA SER A 16 -12.87 2.87 9.23
C SER A 16 -14.05 2.35 8.39
N SER A 17 -14.31 3.00 7.27
CA SER A 17 -15.31 2.54 6.31
C SER A 17 -14.77 1.32 5.58
N ASN A 18 -15.46 0.20 5.81
CA ASN A 18 -15.23 -1.08 5.16
C ASN A 18 -15.17 -0.95 3.63
N SER A 19 -13.96 -1.08 3.08
CA SER A 19 -13.73 -1.59 1.72
C SER A 19 -13.24 -3.03 1.88
N ASN A 20 -14.09 -4.02 1.56
CA ASN A 20 -13.75 -5.45 1.44
C ASN A 20 -12.66 -5.99 2.39
N GLY A 21 -12.71 -5.73 3.71
CA GLY A 21 -11.79 -6.31 4.69
C GLY A 21 -10.28 -6.15 4.41
N LEU A 22 -9.89 -5.32 3.44
CA LEU A 22 -8.50 -5.14 3.01
C LEU A 22 -8.02 -3.80 3.55
N PRO A 23 -6.85 -3.74 4.20
CA PRO A 23 -6.24 -2.48 4.59
C PRO A 23 -6.02 -1.61 3.33
N HIS A 24 -6.20 -0.30 3.49
CA HIS A 24 -6.25 0.67 2.39
C HIS A 24 -5.01 0.61 1.47
N GLU A 25 -3.85 0.33 2.07
CA GLU A 25 -2.57 0.16 1.41
C GLU A 25 -2.57 -1.03 0.44
N LEU A 26 -3.30 -2.11 0.77
CA LEU A 26 -3.44 -3.29 -0.10
C LEU A 26 -4.49 -3.08 -1.19
N THR A 27 -5.52 -2.26 -0.94
CA THR A 27 -6.55 -1.96 -1.94
C THR A 27 -5.95 -1.26 -3.16
N GLY A 28 -5.12 -0.22 -2.95
CA GLY A 28 -4.46 0.49 -4.04
C GLY A 28 -3.45 -0.38 -4.81
N LEU A 29 -2.79 -1.31 -4.12
CA LEU A 29 -1.88 -2.26 -4.75
C LEU A 29 -2.64 -3.30 -5.61
N ALA A 30 -3.80 -3.78 -5.14
CA ALA A 30 -4.63 -4.73 -5.87
C ALA A 30 -5.17 -4.14 -7.19
N GLU A 31 -5.55 -2.87 -7.18
CA GLU A 31 -5.96 -2.15 -8.39
C GLU A 31 -4.82 -2.05 -9.41
N GLN A 32 -3.61 -1.69 -8.96
CA GLN A 32 -2.42 -1.65 -9.82
C GLN A 32 -2.07 -3.02 -10.40
N TYR A 33 -2.22 -4.09 -9.61
CA TYR A 33 -1.99 -5.44 -10.10
C TYR A 33 -3.01 -5.86 -11.17
N THR A 34 -4.27 -5.47 -11.00
CA THR A 34 -5.32 -5.68 -12.03
C THR A 34 -4.98 -4.94 -13.31
N ARG A 35 -4.52 -3.68 -13.21
CA ARG A 35 -4.04 -2.90 -14.35
C ARG A 35 -2.84 -3.57 -15.02
N LEU A 36 -1.89 -4.08 -14.23
CA LEU A 36 -0.72 -4.80 -14.74
C LEU A 36 -1.12 -6.05 -15.53
N PHE A 37 -2.12 -6.79 -15.08
CA PHE A 37 -2.61 -7.98 -15.77
C PHE A 37 -3.18 -7.64 -17.16
N GLY A 38 -3.98 -6.58 -17.24
CA GLY A 38 -4.50 -6.07 -18.52
C GLY A 38 -3.37 -5.63 -19.45
N MET A 39 -2.38 -4.90 -18.93
CA MET A 39 -1.23 -4.44 -19.71
C MET A 39 -0.33 -5.58 -20.17
N THR A 40 -0.12 -6.61 -19.34
CA THR A 40 0.67 -7.79 -19.69
C THR A 40 0.02 -8.56 -20.84
N SER A 41 -1.31 -8.72 -20.79
CA SER A 41 -2.07 -9.37 -21.86
C SER A 41 -1.99 -8.57 -23.18
N SER A 42 -2.18 -7.25 -23.11
CA SER A 42 -2.06 -6.35 -24.27
C SER A 42 -0.65 -6.37 -24.87
N SER A 43 0.38 -6.31 -24.04
CA SER A 43 1.79 -6.40 -24.43
C SER A 43 2.10 -7.73 -25.13
N SER A 44 1.59 -8.85 -24.60
CA SER A 44 1.76 -10.18 -25.21
C SER A 44 1.15 -10.25 -26.61
N LEU A 45 -0.04 -9.70 -26.81
CA LEU A 45 -0.69 -9.61 -28.12
C LEU A 45 0.08 -8.72 -29.11
N ALA A 46 0.54 -7.57 -28.65
CA ALA A 46 1.31 -6.63 -29.48
C ALA A 46 2.65 -7.24 -29.92
N LEU A 47 3.35 -7.92 -29.00
CA LEU A 47 4.59 -8.65 -29.29
C LEU A 47 4.35 -9.81 -30.27
N GLY A 48 3.30 -10.61 -30.05
CA GLY A 48 2.95 -11.70 -30.96
C GLY A 48 2.68 -11.20 -32.38
N THR A 49 1.95 -10.10 -32.52
CA THR A 49 1.68 -9.47 -33.82
C THR A 49 2.96 -8.95 -34.47
N ALA A 50 3.79 -8.24 -33.72
CA ALA A 50 5.05 -7.69 -34.22
C ALA A 50 6.01 -8.80 -34.68
N ASN A 51 6.15 -9.87 -33.89
CA ASN A 51 7.01 -11.01 -34.22
C ASN A 51 6.51 -11.77 -35.45
N SER A 52 5.20 -11.98 -35.57
CA SER A 52 4.59 -12.62 -36.74
C SER A 52 4.85 -11.82 -38.02
N LEU A 53 4.64 -10.50 -37.98
CA LEU A 53 4.93 -9.61 -39.11
C LEU A 53 6.43 -9.56 -39.43
N TYR A 54 7.28 -9.55 -38.41
CA TYR A 54 8.72 -9.54 -38.56
C TYR A 54 9.19 -10.81 -39.27
N GLY A 55 8.81 -11.99 -38.76
CA GLY A 55 9.18 -13.27 -39.38
C GLY A 55 8.62 -13.40 -40.80
N SER A 56 7.36 -13.00 -41.03
CA SER A 56 6.79 -12.99 -42.38
C SER A 56 7.57 -12.13 -43.38
N LEU A 57 8.20 -11.04 -42.93
CA LEU A 57 8.86 -10.09 -43.81
C LEU A 57 10.36 -10.35 -43.96
N MET A 58 11.00 -10.83 -42.90
CA MET A 58 12.46 -10.99 -42.83
C MET A 58 12.91 -12.42 -43.14
N ASP A 59 12.08 -13.43 -42.83
CA ASP A 59 12.44 -14.84 -43.01
C ASP A 59 12.00 -15.42 -44.37
N ASN A 60 11.32 -14.62 -45.20
CA ASN A 60 10.94 -15.03 -46.56
C ASN A 60 12.05 -14.69 -47.57
N ASP A 61 12.58 -15.71 -48.25
CA ASP A 61 13.61 -15.55 -49.30
C ASP A 61 13.10 -14.78 -50.52
N THR A 62 11.82 -14.93 -50.85
CA THR A 62 11.18 -14.20 -51.96
C THR A 62 10.55 -12.92 -51.46
N LYS A 63 11.14 -11.78 -51.84
CA LYS A 63 10.61 -10.46 -51.48
C LYS A 63 9.29 -10.18 -52.23
N PRO A 64 8.27 -9.64 -51.54
CA PRO A 64 7.04 -9.21 -52.19
C PRO A 64 7.29 -8.05 -53.15
N SER A 65 6.28 -7.67 -53.95
CA SER A 65 6.37 -6.51 -54.82
C SER A 65 6.76 -5.25 -54.02
N PRO A 66 7.50 -4.28 -54.62
CA PRO A 66 8.04 -3.13 -53.90
C PRO A 66 7.00 -2.35 -53.08
N ASP A 67 5.83 -2.08 -53.64
CA ASP A 67 4.75 -1.35 -52.95
C ASP A 67 4.21 -2.12 -51.75
N LEU A 68 4.04 -3.44 -51.90
CA LEU A 68 3.59 -4.31 -50.82
C LEU A 68 4.66 -4.45 -49.74
N TYR A 69 5.93 -4.50 -50.12
CA TYR A 69 7.06 -4.54 -49.19
C TYR A 69 7.11 -3.29 -48.32
N ILE A 70 6.98 -2.10 -48.92
CA ILE A 70 6.96 -0.82 -48.19
C ILE A 70 5.74 -0.75 -47.24
N ALA A 71 4.57 -1.18 -47.70
CA ALA A 71 3.37 -1.23 -46.86
C ALA A 71 3.56 -2.15 -45.64
N LYS A 72 4.12 -3.35 -45.85
CA LYS A 72 4.43 -4.29 -44.76
C LYS A 72 5.49 -3.75 -43.79
N LEU A 73 6.52 -3.06 -44.28
CA LEU A 73 7.51 -2.40 -43.42
C LEU A 73 6.88 -1.32 -42.55
N ARG A 74 5.97 -0.49 -43.10
CA ARG A 74 5.24 0.52 -42.33
C ARG A 74 4.36 -0.13 -41.26
N GLN A 75 3.64 -1.19 -41.61
CA GLN A 75 2.83 -1.95 -40.65
C GLN A 75 3.68 -2.56 -39.53
N LEU A 76 4.82 -3.17 -39.88
CA LEU A 76 5.78 -3.70 -38.92
C LEU A 76 6.31 -2.59 -38.00
N GLY A 77 6.69 -1.44 -38.54
CA GLY A 77 7.13 -0.28 -37.76
C GLY A 77 6.08 0.19 -36.75
N SER A 78 4.82 0.32 -37.17
CA SER A 78 3.71 0.65 -36.26
C SER A 78 3.48 -0.43 -35.20
N SER A 79 3.53 -1.71 -35.57
CA SER A 79 3.36 -2.82 -34.63
C SER A 79 4.48 -2.89 -33.59
N LEU A 80 5.73 -2.67 -34.00
CA LEU A 80 6.89 -2.62 -33.10
C LEU A 80 6.83 -1.42 -32.16
N ALA A 81 6.41 -0.25 -32.65
CA ALA A 81 6.22 0.94 -31.81
C ALA A 81 5.16 0.68 -30.73
N LEU A 82 4.03 0.09 -31.10
CA LEU A 82 2.97 -0.29 -30.14
C LEU A 82 3.46 -1.32 -29.12
N ALA A 83 4.15 -2.37 -29.55
CA ALA A 83 4.75 -3.37 -28.67
C ALA A 83 5.75 -2.74 -27.69
N SER A 84 6.62 -1.86 -28.19
CA SER A 84 7.60 -1.14 -27.37
C SER A 84 6.91 -0.27 -26.31
N THR A 85 5.94 0.55 -26.69
CA THR A 85 5.22 1.43 -25.75
C THR A 85 4.45 0.62 -24.70
N THR A 86 3.77 -0.46 -25.09
CA THR A 86 3.00 -1.30 -24.14
C THR A 86 3.92 -2.03 -23.16
N VAL A 87 5.05 -2.57 -23.63
CA VAL A 87 6.08 -3.17 -22.77
C VAL A 87 6.66 -2.13 -21.81
N GLN A 88 7.08 -0.96 -22.31
CA GLN A 88 7.63 0.11 -21.47
C GLN A 88 6.67 0.54 -20.36
N ASN A 89 5.39 0.71 -20.69
CA ASN A 89 4.39 1.06 -19.69
C ASN A 89 4.19 -0.07 -18.68
N SER A 90 4.24 -1.35 -19.10
CA SER A 90 4.17 -2.49 -18.18
C SER A 90 5.39 -2.56 -17.26
N VAL A 91 6.59 -2.20 -17.74
CA VAL A 91 7.80 -2.15 -16.92
C VAL A 91 7.66 -1.06 -15.86
N LYS A 92 7.29 0.16 -16.24
CA LYS A 92 7.07 1.27 -15.29
C LYS A 92 6.07 0.91 -14.19
N LEU A 93 4.95 0.28 -14.56
CA LEU A 93 3.96 -0.14 -13.57
C LEU A 93 4.49 -1.22 -12.63
N ARG A 94 5.35 -2.13 -13.10
CA ARG A 94 6.00 -3.12 -12.22
C ARG A 94 6.98 -2.45 -11.25
N GLU A 95 7.73 -1.45 -11.69
CA GLU A 95 8.65 -0.68 -10.85
C GLU A 95 7.91 0.10 -9.76
N GLU A 96 6.77 0.71 -10.11
CA GLU A 96 5.87 1.37 -9.16
C GLU A 96 5.36 0.40 -8.09
N ILE A 97 4.86 -0.77 -8.51
CA ILE A 97 4.37 -1.82 -7.61
C ILE A 97 5.49 -2.33 -6.69
N ASP A 98 6.70 -2.56 -7.20
CA ASP A 98 7.86 -2.99 -6.39
C ASP A 98 8.21 -1.94 -5.33
N THR A 99 8.21 -0.66 -5.71
CA THR A 99 8.49 0.45 -4.79
C THR A 99 7.48 0.51 -3.65
N GLN A 100 6.18 0.39 -3.96
CA GLN A 100 5.14 0.41 -2.94
C GLN A 100 5.19 -0.81 -2.01
N LEU A 101 5.46 -2.00 -2.55
CA LEU A 101 5.64 -3.22 -1.77
C LEU A 101 6.80 -3.09 -0.77
N ARG A 102 7.92 -2.53 -1.21
CA ARG A 102 9.08 -2.28 -0.34
C ARG A 102 8.75 -1.30 0.78
N ALA A 103 8.06 -0.20 0.46
CA ALA A 103 7.64 0.77 1.48
C ALA A 103 6.71 0.14 2.52
N LEU A 104 5.78 -0.71 2.09
CA LEU A 104 4.89 -1.43 3.01
C LEU A 104 5.65 -2.41 3.91
N MET A 105 6.62 -3.15 3.35
CA MET A 105 7.49 -4.04 4.12
C MET A 105 8.33 -3.29 5.16
N GLU A 106 8.88 -2.14 4.78
CA GLU A 106 9.65 -1.29 5.68
C GLU A 106 8.79 -0.76 6.83
N ALA A 107 7.59 -0.27 6.52
CA ALA A 107 6.63 0.19 7.53
C ALA A 107 6.25 -0.93 8.51
N ASN A 108 5.97 -2.14 7.99
CA ASN A 108 5.64 -3.29 8.83
C ASN A 108 6.81 -3.73 9.72
N THR A 109 8.02 -3.74 9.16
CA THR A 109 9.25 -4.05 9.91
C THR A 109 9.48 -3.04 11.03
N SER A 110 9.28 -1.75 10.76
CA SER A 110 9.38 -0.68 11.75
C SER A 110 8.36 -0.84 12.88
N ALA A 111 7.09 -1.12 12.53
CA ALA A 111 6.03 -1.38 13.51
C ALA A 111 6.36 -2.61 14.38
N LEU A 112 6.80 -3.71 13.76
CA LEU A 112 7.19 -4.93 14.47
C LEU A 112 8.33 -4.69 15.47
N ASN A 113 9.31 -3.87 15.12
CA ASN A 113 10.41 -3.53 16.03
C ASN A 113 9.92 -2.71 17.24
N LYS A 114 8.99 -1.78 17.03
CA LYS A 114 8.35 -1.03 18.14
C LYS A 114 7.54 -1.95 19.06
N ASP A 115 6.81 -2.90 18.48
CA ASP A 115 6.03 -3.87 19.26
C ASP A 115 6.94 -4.77 20.08
N LYS A 116 8.07 -5.22 19.51
CA LYS A 116 9.09 -6.00 20.24
C LYS A 116 9.69 -5.21 21.40
N GLN A 117 10.02 -3.93 21.20
CA GLN A 117 10.52 -3.07 22.26
C GLN A 117 9.48 -2.91 23.38
N THR A 118 8.24 -2.60 23.01
CA THR A 118 7.12 -2.45 23.96
C THR A 118 6.90 -3.74 24.76
N LEU A 119 6.98 -4.91 24.09
CA LEU A 119 6.87 -6.20 24.77
C LEU A 119 7.99 -6.41 25.78
N ALA A 120 9.24 -6.08 25.42
CA ALA A 120 10.38 -6.18 26.33
C ALA A 120 10.19 -5.30 27.58
N GLU A 121 9.75 -4.05 27.40
CA GLU A 121 9.46 -3.13 28.50
C GLU A 121 8.33 -3.64 29.41
N ILE A 122 7.28 -4.24 28.84
CA ILE A 122 6.18 -4.84 29.62
C ILE A 122 6.67 -6.03 30.43
N LEU A 123 7.50 -6.90 29.84
CA LEU A 123 8.07 -8.06 30.53
C LEU A 123 8.97 -7.65 31.69
N GLU A 124 9.80 -6.61 31.50
CA GLU A 124 10.62 -6.05 32.57
C GLU A 124 9.76 -5.51 33.72
N LYS A 125 8.72 -4.73 33.41
CA LYS A 125 7.78 -4.21 34.42
C LYS A 125 7.05 -5.34 35.14
N GLN A 126 6.66 -6.38 34.42
CA GLN A 126 5.99 -7.55 35.01
C GLN A 126 6.90 -8.26 36.02
N GLU A 127 8.18 -8.42 35.69
CA GLU A 127 9.14 -9.05 36.59
C GLU A 127 9.39 -8.21 37.84
N LYS A 128 9.52 -6.89 37.67
CA LYS A 128 9.64 -5.96 38.80
C LYS A 128 8.45 -6.02 39.74
N VAL A 129 7.23 -6.01 39.20
CA VAL A 129 6.00 -6.12 40.01
C VAL A 129 5.96 -7.45 40.77
N LYS A 130 6.36 -8.57 40.14
CA LYS A 130 6.44 -9.87 40.83
C LYS A 130 7.44 -9.84 41.99
N ALA A 131 8.63 -9.27 41.77
CA ALA A 131 9.65 -9.13 42.81
C ALA A 131 9.17 -8.26 43.97
N ASP A 132 8.59 -7.10 43.68
CA ASP A 132 8.06 -6.17 44.69
C ASP A 132 6.89 -6.80 45.47
N THR A 133 6.03 -7.58 44.81
CA THR A 133 4.95 -8.33 45.48
C THR A 133 5.52 -9.38 46.44
N GLY A 134 6.52 -10.17 46.00
CA GLY A 134 7.16 -11.16 46.87
C GLY A 134 7.86 -10.54 48.08
N ASN A 135 8.51 -9.38 47.89
CA ASN A 135 9.11 -8.61 48.98
C ASN A 135 8.03 -8.09 49.97
N ALA A 136 6.91 -7.59 49.46
CA ALA A 136 5.80 -7.13 50.30
C ALA A 136 5.16 -8.27 51.12
N ASP A 137 4.99 -9.44 50.52
CA ASP A 137 4.49 -10.64 51.20
C ASP A 137 5.44 -11.08 52.32
N GLN A 138 6.76 -11.03 52.09
CA GLN A 138 7.77 -11.32 53.11
C GLN A 138 7.70 -10.32 54.27
N ILE A 139 7.60 -9.01 53.99
CA ILE A 139 7.47 -7.96 55.01
C ILE A 139 6.19 -8.17 55.83
N MET A 140 5.08 -8.49 55.19
CA MET A 140 3.81 -8.77 55.87
C MET A 140 3.90 -10.01 56.76
N SER A 141 4.58 -11.07 56.30
CA SER A 141 4.83 -12.27 57.10
C SER A 141 5.73 -11.97 58.32
N ASP A 142 6.77 -11.15 58.15
CA ASP A 142 7.68 -10.77 59.25
C ASP A 142 6.97 -9.91 60.30
N LEU A 143 6.10 -8.98 59.88
CA LEU A 143 5.29 -8.16 60.78
C LEU A 143 4.25 -8.96 61.57
N GLN A 144 3.76 -10.07 61.01
CA GLN A 144 2.79 -10.95 61.65
C GLN A 144 3.42 -11.97 62.62
N GLN A 145 4.76 -12.07 62.69
CA GLN A 145 5.41 -12.89 63.72
C GLN A 145 5.31 -12.21 65.10
N PRO A 146 4.59 -12.79 66.08
CA PRO A 146 4.53 -12.26 67.43
C PRO A 146 5.87 -12.57 68.13
N GLY A 147 6.79 -11.59 68.21
CA GLY A 147 7.95 -11.76 69.10
C GLY A 147 9.21 -10.93 68.89
N ARG A 148 9.34 -10.07 67.87
CA ARG A 148 10.53 -9.21 67.72
C ARG A 148 10.20 -7.72 67.80
N SER A 149 9.84 -7.30 69.01
CA SER A 149 9.97 -5.90 69.43
C SER A 149 11.39 -5.70 69.97
N THR A 150 12.27 -5.12 69.15
CA THR A 150 13.50 -4.47 69.64
C THR A 150 13.30 -2.97 69.45
N THR A 151 12.40 -2.38 70.22
CA THR A 151 12.27 -0.93 70.31
C THR A 151 13.44 -0.42 71.16
N PRO A 152 14.39 0.37 70.63
CA PRO A 152 15.22 1.19 71.50
C PRO A 152 14.32 2.26 72.09
N GLU A 153 14.18 2.25 73.41
CA GLU A 153 13.51 3.28 74.19
C GLU A 153 14.24 4.62 73.95
N MET A 154 13.67 5.46 73.09
CA MET A 154 14.19 6.79 72.79
C MET A 154 13.26 7.81 73.46
N GLU A 155 13.75 8.43 74.53
CA GLU A 155 13.10 9.46 75.32
C GLU A 155 12.69 10.67 74.43
N PRO A 156 11.49 11.24 74.59
CA PRO A 156 11.06 12.38 73.78
C PRO A 156 11.78 13.67 74.21
N PRO A 157 12.40 14.45 73.30
CA PRO A 157 12.94 15.75 73.66
C PRO A 157 11.80 16.73 73.94
N VAL A 158 11.91 17.38 75.10
CA VAL A 158 11.01 18.41 75.62
C VAL A 158 10.96 19.59 74.65
N ALA A 159 9.74 19.98 74.30
CA ALA A 159 9.44 21.17 73.52
C ALA A 159 9.77 22.44 74.31
N GLU A 160 10.69 23.28 73.80
CA GLU A 160 10.78 24.68 74.19
C GLU A 160 10.34 25.57 73.02
N ALA A 161 9.32 26.36 73.29
CA ALA A 161 8.75 27.34 72.40
C ALA A 161 9.55 28.64 72.44
N ILE A 162 9.90 29.21 71.27
CA ILE A 162 10.18 30.65 71.14
C ILE A 162 9.41 31.19 69.92
N THR A 163 8.70 32.27 70.21
CA THR A 163 7.72 33.08 69.47
C THR A 163 8.30 33.83 68.24
N PRO A 164 7.43 34.45 67.39
CA PRO A 164 7.68 34.77 65.99
C PRO A 164 8.35 36.13 65.76
N LEU A 165 9.01 36.31 64.60
CA LEU A 165 9.42 37.62 64.09
C LEU A 165 8.78 37.90 62.72
N THR A 166 7.96 38.93 62.71
CA THR A 166 7.46 39.72 61.57
C THR A 166 8.58 40.54 60.90
N GLY A 167 8.54 40.67 59.58
CA GLY A 167 9.21 41.78 58.86
C GLY A 167 9.23 41.60 57.33
N PRO A 168 8.83 42.59 56.52
CA PRO A 168 8.42 42.44 55.12
C PRO A 168 9.55 42.73 54.12
N GLU A 169 9.40 42.33 52.85
CA GLU A 169 9.66 43.21 51.69
C GLU A 169 9.32 42.52 50.37
N ASP A 170 8.58 43.26 49.54
CA ASP A 170 8.20 42.96 48.17
C ASP A 170 9.44 42.80 47.27
N SER A 171 9.38 41.88 46.32
CA SER A 171 10.10 41.99 45.06
C SER A 171 9.40 41.15 44.00
N ASP A 172 8.58 41.86 43.22
CA ASP A 172 8.16 41.51 41.86
C ASP A 172 9.32 40.93 41.03
N MET A 173 9.07 39.83 40.32
CA MET A 173 9.36 39.68 38.88
C MET A 173 8.79 38.35 38.37
N PRO A 174 7.90 38.35 37.35
CA PRO A 174 7.50 37.16 36.63
C PRO A 174 8.46 36.93 35.44
N VAL A 175 9.03 35.73 35.34
CA VAL A 175 9.71 35.25 34.12
C VAL A 175 8.88 34.11 33.54
N ASP A 176 8.20 34.41 32.44
CA ASP A 176 7.47 33.48 31.59
C ASP A 176 8.36 33.14 30.38
N PRO A 177 8.95 31.94 30.29
CA PRO A 177 9.72 31.54 29.12
C PRO A 177 8.81 30.75 28.16
N PHE A 178 8.89 31.10 26.87
CA PHE A 178 8.29 30.42 25.71
C PHE A 178 6.90 30.88 25.26
N LYS A 179 6.85 32.08 24.70
CA LYS A 179 5.91 32.42 23.62
C LYS A 179 6.70 32.59 22.32
N LEU A 180 6.80 31.50 21.55
CA LEU A 180 7.26 31.55 20.16
C LEU A 180 6.18 32.20 19.30
N GLU A 181 6.55 33.28 18.64
CA GLU A 181 5.83 33.86 17.52
C GLU A 181 5.68 32.81 16.41
N GLN A 182 4.45 32.56 15.97
CA GLN A 182 4.16 31.94 14.69
C GLN A 182 3.52 33.00 13.79
N GLU A 183 4.24 33.35 12.72
CA GLU A 183 3.70 34.07 11.58
C GLU A 183 2.62 33.21 10.87
N PRO A 184 1.52 33.80 10.38
CA PRO A 184 0.56 33.10 9.55
C PRO A 184 1.08 32.98 8.12
N ALA A 185 1.34 31.75 7.67
CA ALA A 185 1.65 31.44 6.28
C ALA A 185 0.45 31.73 5.37
N GLU A 186 0.75 32.45 4.29
CA GLU A 186 -0.15 32.84 3.22
C GLU A 186 -0.86 31.65 2.56
N GLN A 187 -2.14 31.86 2.26
CA GLN A 187 -2.96 31.02 1.42
C GLN A 187 -2.45 31.08 -0.03
N LEU A 188 -1.76 30.03 -0.48
CA LEU A 188 -1.56 29.76 -1.91
C LEU A 188 -2.62 28.77 -2.39
N GLN A 189 -3.67 29.32 -2.98
CA GLN A 189 -4.58 28.61 -3.88
C GLN A 189 -3.81 28.13 -5.11
N GLY A 190 -3.54 26.82 -5.16
CA GLY A 190 -3.13 26.13 -6.38
C GLY A 190 -4.36 25.70 -7.20
N PRO A 191 -4.35 25.86 -8.53
CA PRO A 191 -5.47 25.50 -9.39
C PRO A 191 -5.64 23.99 -9.51
N ALA A 192 -6.90 23.56 -9.63
CA ALA A 192 -7.32 22.19 -9.87
C ALA A 192 -6.57 21.55 -11.05
N LEU A 193 -5.86 20.44 -10.77
CA LEU A 193 -5.38 19.53 -11.80
C LEU A 193 -6.59 18.83 -12.42
N GLN A 194 -6.99 19.31 -13.60
CA GLN A 194 -7.87 18.60 -14.50
C GLN A 194 -7.19 17.31 -14.95
N ASP A 195 -7.89 16.21 -14.70
CA ASP A 195 -7.59 14.84 -15.06
C ASP A 195 -7.60 14.66 -16.61
N PRO A 196 -6.46 14.35 -17.28
CA PRO A 196 -6.45 14.11 -18.72
C PRO A 196 -6.48 12.62 -19.08
N VAL A 197 -6.97 11.72 -18.21
CA VAL A 197 -6.94 10.27 -18.48
C VAL A 197 -8.22 9.74 -19.14
N ALA A 198 -9.29 10.54 -19.21
CA ALA A 198 -10.58 10.09 -19.76
C ALA A 198 -10.72 10.15 -21.30
N LYS A 199 -9.64 10.39 -22.08
CA LYS A 199 -9.76 10.58 -23.54
C LYS A 199 -8.90 9.70 -24.43
N LEU A 200 -8.52 8.51 -23.95
CA LEU A 200 -8.00 7.43 -24.80
C LEU A 200 -8.95 6.23 -24.81
N GLN A 201 -10.24 6.49 -25.02
CA GLN A 201 -11.06 5.54 -25.78
C GLN A 201 -10.55 5.60 -27.24
N MET A 202 -9.52 4.81 -27.54
CA MET A 202 -9.23 4.45 -28.92
C MET A 202 -10.46 3.69 -29.43
N GLU A 203 -11.27 4.39 -30.23
CA GLU A 203 -12.16 3.74 -31.19
C GLU A 203 -11.34 2.70 -31.93
N LEU A 204 -11.59 1.42 -31.65
CA LEU A 204 -11.17 0.36 -32.54
C LEU A 204 -11.82 0.65 -33.89
N HIS A 205 -11.01 0.97 -34.89
CA HIS A 205 -11.48 1.14 -36.25
C HIS A 205 -12.21 -0.15 -36.66
N PRO A 206 -13.47 -0.09 -37.13
CA PRO A 206 -14.31 -1.28 -37.37
C PRO A 206 -13.70 -2.28 -38.36
N SER A 207 -12.76 -1.81 -39.19
CA SER A 207 -12.00 -2.65 -40.14
C SER A 207 -11.11 -3.71 -39.47
N ILE A 208 -10.66 -3.50 -38.21
CA ILE A 208 -9.83 -4.49 -37.49
C ILE A 208 -10.72 -5.59 -36.89
N THR A 209 -11.90 -5.23 -36.39
CA THR A 209 -12.87 -6.18 -35.84
C THR A 209 -13.43 -7.10 -36.93
N GLU A 210 -13.66 -6.57 -38.13
CA GLU A 210 -14.20 -7.35 -39.27
C GLU A 210 -13.17 -8.34 -39.87
N LEU A 211 -11.87 -8.00 -39.80
CA LEU A 211 -10.80 -8.89 -40.26
C LEU A 211 -10.58 -10.10 -39.33
N LEU A 212 -10.78 -9.91 -38.02
CA LEU A 212 -10.71 -10.97 -37.00
C LEU A 212 -11.92 -11.92 -37.08
N ALA A 213 -13.11 -11.42 -37.42
CA ALA A 213 -14.32 -12.24 -37.57
C ALA A 213 -14.30 -13.12 -38.84
N ARG A 214 -13.53 -12.75 -39.87
CA ARG A 214 -13.39 -13.56 -41.10
C ARG A 214 -12.39 -14.73 -40.96
N GLN A 215 -11.40 -14.61 -40.08
CA GLN A 215 -10.43 -15.70 -39.86
C GLN A 215 -10.96 -16.84 -38.99
N SER A 216 -12.05 -16.64 -38.23
CA SER A 216 -12.62 -17.68 -37.37
C SER A 216 -13.63 -18.61 -38.05
N ASN A 217 -14.11 -18.30 -39.27
CA ASN A 217 -15.16 -19.07 -39.97
C ASN A 217 -14.68 -19.85 -41.21
N GLY A 218 -13.36 -19.99 -41.41
CA GLY A 218 -12.79 -20.51 -42.67
C GLY A 218 -12.05 -21.84 -42.56
N THR A 219 -12.53 -22.85 -41.83
CA THR A 219 -11.94 -24.21 -41.89
C THR A 219 -12.94 -25.30 -41.53
N THR A 220 -13.76 -25.75 -42.47
CA THR A 220 -14.32 -27.12 -42.53
C THR A 220 -14.91 -27.36 -43.92
N GLY A 221 -14.10 -27.89 -44.83
CA GLY A 221 -14.53 -28.39 -46.13
C GLY A 221 -13.67 -29.59 -46.48
N GLY A 222 -14.15 -30.77 -46.10
CA GLY A 222 -13.46 -32.05 -46.19
C GLY A 222 -13.18 -32.48 -47.63
N THR A 223 -11.99 -33.02 -47.81
CA THR A 223 -11.51 -33.77 -48.98
C THR A 223 -12.28 -35.09 -49.10
N GLN A 224 -13.02 -35.26 -50.20
CA GLN A 224 -13.63 -36.54 -50.58
C GLN A 224 -12.59 -37.34 -51.38
N SER A 225 -12.03 -38.37 -50.75
CA SER A 225 -11.12 -39.34 -51.38
C SER A 225 -11.95 -40.43 -52.05
N GLN A 226 -11.72 -40.65 -53.35
CA GLN A 226 -12.36 -41.67 -54.18
C GLN A 226 -11.39 -42.85 -54.31
N ALA A 227 -11.73 -44.00 -53.73
CA ALA A 227 -11.13 -45.32 -53.99
C ALA A 227 -12.32 -46.26 -54.28
N GLN A 228 -12.56 -46.63 -55.55
CA GLN A 228 -12.11 -47.88 -56.18
C GLN A 228 -12.60 -49.13 -55.43
N ASP A 229 -13.80 -49.61 -55.80
CA ASP A 229 -14.23 -50.99 -55.60
C ASP A 229 -14.22 -51.69 -56.97
N GLU A 230 -13.37 -52.72 -57.07
CA GLU A 230 -13.33 -53.66 -58.20
C GLU A 230 -14.47 -54.69 -58.03
N GLU A 231 -15.41 -54.70 -58.97
CA GLU A 231 -16.35 -55.82 -59.15
C GLU A 231 -15.64 -57.02 -59.77
N ILE A 232 -15.56 -58.11 -59.01
CA ILE A 232 -15.20 -59.44 -59.48
C ILE A 232 -16.42 -60.06 -60.19
N TYR A 233 -16.28 -60.31 -61.48
CA TYR A 233 -17.22 -61.06 -62.33
C TYR A 233 -16.80 -62.54 -62.40
N ILE A 234 -17.71 -63.45 -62.03
CA ILE A 234 -17.58 -64.91 -62.28
C ILE A 234 -18.83 -65.38 -63.03
N PRO A 235 -18.65 -66.01 -64.20
CA PRO A 235 -19.36 -67.25 -64.54
C PRO A 235 -18.43 -68.46 -64.54
#